data_AF-A0A8T7L1W5-F1
#
_entry.id   AF-A0A8T7L1W5-F1
#
_cell.length_a   1.000
_cell.length_b   1.000
_cell.length_c   1.000
_cell.angle_alpha   90.00
_cell.angle_beta   90.00
_cell.angle_gamma   90.00
#
_symmetry.space_group_name_H-M   'P 1'
#
loop_
_entity.id
_entity.type
_entity.pdbx_description
1 polymer ?
#
loop_
_entity_poly.entity_id
_entity_poly.type
_entity_poly.pdbx_seq_one_letter_code
_entity_poly.pdbx_strand_id
1 'polypeptide(L)'
;MNEHTHKNCQELLGSLSSYIDGDLSPELCRELEKHLAECDNCRVVLNTTKRTIDLVHAPIEKPDLPEDVRERLFKRLNLDNYLTPKPK
;
A
#
# COMPACT_ATOMS: atom_id res chain seq x y z
N MET A 1 16.93 -3.71 20.64
CA MET A 1 16.41 -2.51 19.96
C MET A 1 17.44 -2.17 18.91
N ASN A 2 17.13 -2.32 17.62
CA ASN A 2 18.15 -2.19 16.57
C ASN A 2 18.51 -0.71 16.39
N GLU A 3 19.74 -0.36 16.77
CA GLU A 3 20.38 0.91 16.44
C GLU A 3 20.65 0.97 14.93
N HIS A 4 19.67 1.47 14.19
CA HIS A 4 19.82 1.79 12.77
C HIS A 4 20.28 3.25 12.61
N THR A 5 21.59 3.44 12.56
CA THR A 5 22.21 4.77 12.37
C THR A 5 22.32 5.09 10.88
N HIS A 6 21.20 5.33 10.21
CA HIS A 6 21.18 5.92 8.85
C HIS A 6 20.76 7.38 8.96
N LYS A 7 21.58 8.31 8.41
CA LYS A 7 21.20 9.72 8.30
C LYS A 7 19.83 9.81 7.60
N ASN A 8 18.91 10.54 8.22
CA ASN A 8 17.54 10.84 7.79
C ASN A 8 16.47 9.76 8.00
N CYS A 9 16.76 8.52 8.42
CA CYS A 9 15.70 7.53 8.68
C CYS A 9 14.72 7.98 9.78
N GLN A 10 15.22 8.63 10.83
CA GLN A 10 14.41 9.02 11.98
C GLN A 10 13.45 10.18 11.65
N GLU A 11 13.89 11.14 10.85
CA GLU A 11 13.03 12.22 10.34
C GLU A 11 11.95 11.64 9.40
N LEU A 12 12.32 10.63 8.61
CA LEU A 12 11.43 9.94 7.69
C LEU A 12 10.31 9.18 8.38
N LEU A 13 10.58 8.56 9.53
CA LEU A 13 9.56 7.86 10.31
C LEU A 13 8.41 8.80 10.69
N GLY A 14 8.71 10.08 10.92
CA GLY A 14 7.71 11.11 11.22
C GLY A 14 6.82 11.45 10.02
N SER A 15 7.32 11.34 8.78
CA SER A 15 6.58 11.67 7.56
C SER A 15 5.86 10.48 6.93
N LEU A 16 6.11 9.25 7.39
CA LEU A 16 5.50 8.03 6.85
C LEU A 16 3.96 8.01 6.96
N SER A 17 3.38 8.49 8.07
CA SER A 17 1.92 8.51 8.21
C SER A 17 1.29 9.41 7.15
N SER A 18 1.73 10.67 7.07
CA SER A 18 1.24 11.62 6.06
C SER A 18 1.47 11.14 4.63
N TYR A 19 2.55 10.38 4.37
CA TYR A 19 2.76 9.76 3.07
C TYR A 19 1.74 8.66 2.76
N ILE A 20 1.44 7.80 3.73
CA ILE A 20 0.44 6.73 3.57
C ILE A 20 -0.96 7.32 3.37
N ASP A 21 -1.27 8.38 4.11
CA ASP A 21 -2.56 9.07 4.05
C ASP A 21 -2.71 9.94 2.79
N GLY A 22 -1.60 10.25 2.09
CA GLY A 22 -1.58 11.07 0.88
C GLY A 22 -1.54 12.57 1.12
N ASP A 23 -1.33 13.00 2.38
CA ASP A 23 -1.31 14.40 2.83
C ASP A 23 0.11 15.01 2.87
N LEU A 24 1.13 14.24 2.49
CA LEU A 24 2.51 14.73 2.45
C LEU A 24 2.73 15.63 1.22
N SER A 25 3.50 16.72 1.39
CA SER A 25 3.78 17.64 0.28
C SER A 25 4.53 16.96 -0.87
N PRO A 26 4.35 17.39 -2.14
CA PRO A 26 5.00 16.78 -3.29
C PRO A 26 6.54 16.80 -3.22
N GLU A 27 7.12 17.79 -2.55
CA GLU A 27 8.57 17.90 -2.34
C GLU A 27 9.06 16.82 -1.38
N LEU A 28 8.39 16.67 -0.24
CA LEU A 28 8.74 15.68 0.78
C LEU A 28 8.44 14.25 0.31
N CYS A 29 7.39 14.03 -0.48
CA CYS A 29 7.13 12.74 -1.13
C CYS A 29 8.31 12.30 -2.00
N ARG A 30 8.89 13.20 -2.80
CA ARG A 30 10.04 12.88 -3.67
C ARG A 30 11.29 12.54 -2.88
N GLU A 31 11.57 13.28 -1.80
CA GLU A 31 12.70 12.98 -0.91
C GLU A 31 12.52 11.64 -0.20
N LEU A 32 11.29 11.35 0.25
CA LEU A 32 10.92 10.10 0.87
C LEU A 32 11.08 8.92 -0.08
N GLU A 33 10.58 9.03 -1.31
CA GLU A 33 10.73 8.00 -2.33
C GLU A 33 12.18 7.73 -2.68
N LYS A 34 13.01 8.78 -2.78
CA LYS A 34 14.45 8.63 -2.98
C LYS A 34 15.09 7.82 -1.86
N HIS A 35 14.76 8.13 -0.60
CA HIS A 35 15.27 7.36 0.53
C HIS A 35 14.79 5.90 0.51
N LEU A 36 13.51 5.69 0.23
CA LEU A 36 12.91 4.36 0.13
C LEU A 36 13.52 3.54 -1.02
N ALA A 37 14.12 4.17 -2.02
CA ALA A 37 14.87 3.48 -3.07
C ALA A 37 16.23 2.94 -2.59
N GLU A 38 16.83 3.55 -1.56
CA GLU A 38 18.18 3.22 -1.07
C GLU A 38 18.20 2.48 0.28
N CYS A 39 17.11 2.51 1.05
CA CYS A 39 17.06 1.96 2.41
C CYS A 39 16.04 0.82 2.58
N ASP A 40 16.54 -0.42 2.74
CA ASP A 40 15.70 -1.60 2.99
C ASP A 40 14.89 -1.52 4.29
N ASN A 41 15.48 -0.97 5.35
CA ASN A 41 14.80 -0.92 6.65
C ASN A 41 13.58 -0.01 6.61
N CYS A 42 13.68 1.16 5.96
CA CYS A 42 12.54 2.04 5.79
C CYS A 42 11.47 1.43 4.86
N ARG A 43 11.87 0.66 3.83
CA ARG A 43 10.92 -0.13 3.03
C ARG A 43 10.16 -1.14 3.89
N VAL A 44 10.86 -1.87 4.75
CA VAL A 44 10.24 -2.83 5.68
C VAL A 44 9.24 -2.11 6.58
N VAL A 45 9.63 -1.00 7.21
CA VAL A 45 8.74 -0.24 8.10
C VAL A 45 7.50 0.28 7.36
N LEU A 46 7.66 0.85 6.16
CA LEU A 46 6.53 1.32 5.35
C LEU A 46 5.57 0.17 5.04
N ASN A 47 6.09 -0.98 4.60
CA ASN A 47 5.29 -2.14 4.24
C ASN A 47 4.56 -2.73 5.45
N THR A 48 5.25 -2.88 6.59
CA THR A 48 4.62 -3.39 7.82
C THR A 48 3.56 -2.43 8.36
N THR A 49 3.78 -1.13 8.24
CA THR A 49 2.81 -0.10 8.65
C THR A 49 1.56 -0.17 7.77
N LYS A 50 1.72 -0.17 6.44
CA LYS A 50 0.59 -0.35 5.49
C LYS A 50 -0.18 -1.64 5.77
N ARG A 51 0.53 -2.75 5.97
CA ARG A 51 -0.10 -4.03 6.29
C ARG A 51 -0.89 -3.99 7.61
N THR A 52 -0.38 -3.29 8.61
CA THR A 52 -1.07 -3.11 9.90
C THR A 52 -2.35 -2.32 9.71
N ILE A 53 -2.30 -1.24 8.92
CA ILE A 53 -3.46 -0.42 8.56
C ILE A 53 -4.51 -1.29 7.83
N ASP A 54 -4.09 -2.10 6.86
CA ASP A 54 -4.99 -3.01 6.13
C ASP A 54 -5.66 -4.03 7.08
N LEU A 55 -4.90 -4.58 8.02
CA LEU A 55 -5.42 -5.58 8.98
C LEU A 55 -6.43 -4.97 9.95
N VAL A 56 -6.23 -3.73 10.38
CA VAL A 56 -7.15 -3.02 11.28
C VAL A 56 -8.40 -2.55 10.54
N HIS A 57 -8.27 -2.11 9.28
CA HIS A 57 -9.39 -1.68 8.45
C HIS A 57 -10.11 -2.83 7.72
N ALA A 58 -9.59 -4.05 7.79
CA ALA A 58 -10.23 -5.21 7.17
C ALA A 58 -11.65 -5.38 7.75
N PRO A 59 -12.69 -5.31 6.92
CA PRO A 59 -14.04 -5.43 7.42
C PRO A 59 -14.26 -6.87 7.93
N ILE A 60 -14.93 -6.98 9.08
CA ILE A 60 -15.27 -8.27 9.71
C ILE A 60 -16.09 -9.14 8.75
N GLU A 61 -16.94 -8.49 7.93
CA GLU A 61 -17.65 -9.08 6.82
C GLU A 61 -17.14 -8.47 5.51
N LYS A 62 -16.61 -9.30 4.61
CA LYS A 62 -16.31 -8.84 3.25
C LYS A 62 -17.66 -8.67 2.53
N PRO A 63 -18.06 -7.45 2.13
CA PRO A 63 -19.25 -7.32 1.31
C PRO A 63 -19.03 -8.13 0.03
N ASP A 64 -19.95 -9.03 -0.27
CA ASP A 64 -19.90 -9.79 -1.52
C ASP A 64 -19.98 -8.79 -2.68
N LEU A 65 -18.89 -8.69 -3.45
CA LEU A 65 -18.86 -7.91 -4.68
C LEU A 65 -19.77 -8.62 -5.70
N PRO A 66 -20.83 -7.98 -6.23
CA PRO A 66 -21.67 -8.60 -7.24
C PRO A 66 -20.85 -9.04 -8.45
N GLU A 67 -21.10 -10.27 -8.91
CA GLU A 67 -20.31 -10.88 -9.98
C GLU A 67 -20.35 -10.06 -11.28
N ASP A 68 -21.48 -9.43 -11.59
CA ASP A 68 -21.63 -8.58 -12.78
C ASP A 68 -20.73 -7.33 -12.72
N VAL A 69 -20.55 -6.75 -11.52
CA VAL A 69 -19.65 -5.62 -11.30
C VAL A 69 -18.20 -6.08 -11.49
N ARG A 70 -17.83 -7.25 -10.95
CA ARG A 70 -16.51 -7.85 -11.12
C ARG A 70 -16.19 -8.12 -12.60
N GLU A 71 -17.10 -8.77 -13.31
CA GLU A 71 -16.94 -9.07 -14.74
C GLU A 71 -16.75 -7.80 -15.58
N ARG A 72 -17.59 -6.77 -15.34
CA ARG A 72 -17.50 -5.49 -16.07
C ARG A 72 -16.16 -4.80 -15.81
N LEU A 73 -15.70 -4.76 -14.55
CA LEU A 73 -14.43 -4.16 -14.20
C LEU A 73 -13.27 -4.88 -14.89
N PHE A 74 -13.23 -6.20 -14.83
CA PHE A 74 -12.13 -7.01 -15.36
C PHE A 74 -12.05 -6.89 -16.88
N LYS A 75 -13.19 -6.90 -17.59
CA LYS A 75 -13.25 -6.61 -19.03
C LYS A 75 -12.67 -5.25 -19.39
N ARG A 76 -12.98 -4.20 -18.61
CA ARG A 76 -12.49 -2.84 -18.87
C ARG A 76 -10.99 -2.69 -18.61
N LEU A 77 -10.44 -3.50 -17.72
CA LEU A 77 -9.01 -3.55 -17.42
C LEU A 77 -8.25 -4.56 -18.29
N ASN A 78 -8.92 -5.24 -19.24
CA ASN A 78 -8.38 -6.34 -20.05
C ASN A 78 -7.80 -7.49 -19.21
N LEU A 79 -8.45 -7.81 -18.09
CA LEU A 79 -8.09 -8.86 -17.13
C LEU A 79 -8.96 -10.11 -17.29
N ASP A 80 -9.48 -10.38 -18.49
CA ASP A 80 -10.44 -11.47 -18.75
C ASP A 80 -9.90 -12.85 -18.38
N ASN A 81 -8.58 -13.04 -18.41
CA ASN A 81 -7.91 -14.28 -18.01
C ASN A 81 -8.14 -14.67 -16.53
N TYR A 82 -8.57 -13.72 -15.69
CA TYR A 82 -8.85 -13.95 -14.28
C TYR A 82 -10.35 -14.22 -13.99
N LEU A 83 -11.21 -14.12 -15.00
CA LEU A 83 -12.62 -14.50 -14.88
C LEU A 83 -12.73 -16.02 -15.03
N THR A 84 -12.93 -16.74 -13.92
CA THR A 84 -13.23 -18.18 -14.00
C THR A 84 -14.59 -18.38 -14.69
N PRO A 85 -14.72 -19.33 -15.63
CA PRO A 85 -15.98 -19.59 -16.29
C PRO A 85 -17.00 -20.11 -15.26
N LYS A 86 -18.20 -19.53 -15.28
CA LYS A 86 -19.32 -19.93 -14.42
C LYS A 86 -19.70 -21.39 -14.73
N PRO A 87 -19.77 -22.31 -13.73
CA PRO A 87 -20.34 -23.63 -13.97
C PRO A 87 -21.82 -23.46 -14.33
N LYS A 88 -22.24 -24.22 -15.35
CA LYS A 88 -23.57 -24.19 -15.95
C LYS A 88 -24.64 -24.77 -15.03
#